data_AF-A0A2X1Q536-F1
#
_entry.id   AF-A0A2X1Q536-F1
#
_cell.length_a   1.000
_cell.length_b   1.000
_cell.length_c   1.000
_cell.angle_alpha   90.00
_cell.angle_beta   90.00
_cell.angle_gamma   90.00
#
_symmetry.space_group_name_H-M   'P 1'
#
loop_
_entity.id
_entity.type
_entity.pdbx_description
1 polymer ?
#
loop_
_entity_poly.entity_id
_entity_poly.type
_entity_poly.pdbx_seq_one_letter_code
_entity_poly.pdbx_strand_id
1 'polypeptide(L)'
;MNDIAHNLAQVRDKISGAAARCGRAPEEVTLLAVSKTKPASAIEEAIAAGQRAFGENYVQEGVEKINHFQQAGVSGLQWHFIGPLQSNKSRLVAEHFDWCHTVDRLKIATRLNEQRPAHLPPLKVLIQINISDEQSKSGIPLEALDGLAAEIAELPHLELRGLMAIPAPESEYVRQFAVARQMAVAFARFKNAVPHGRYVVSGNVGRYGSRNRGGKHDGAHRYCHFWCARLQQIIRNLRNAMKTLTFLLSTVIELYTMVVLLRVWMQWARWRLLQPVFAVCGESHAADCRTAAPDYPGNGAD
;
A
#
# COMPACT_ATOMS: atom_id res chain seq x y z
N MET A 1 22.20 -9.79 -7.83
CA MET A 1 21.00 -8.94 -7.99
C MET A 1 19.81 -9.87 -8.19
N ASN A 2 18.72 -9.66 -7.46
CA ASN A 2 17.58 -10.59 -7.46
C ASN A 2 16.61 -10.17 -8.57
N ASP A 3 16.81 -10.75 -9.75
CA ASP A 3 16.02 -10.53 -10.96
C ASP A 3 14.51 -10.71 -10.73
N ILE A 4 13.69 -9.76 -11.21
CA ILE A 4 12.23 -9.81 -11.10
C ILE A 4 11.67 -11.05 -11.80
N ALA A 5 12.25 -11.46 -12.93
CA ALA A 5 11.83 -12.66 -13.64
C ALA A 5 12.05 -13.92 -12.79
N HIS A 6 13.23 -14.05 -12.17
CA HIS A 6 13.52 -15.14 -11.24
C HIS A 6 12.54 -15.19 -10.06
N ASN A 7 12.23 -14.03 -9.46
CA ASN A 7 11.26 -13.97 -8.37
C ASN A 7 9.85 -14.39 -8.81
N LEU A 8 9.40 -13.96 -9.99
CA LEU A 8 8.10 -14.36 -10.54
C LEU A 8 8.03 -15.86 -10.81
N ALA A 9 9.08 -16.45 -11.41
CA ALA A 9 9.17 -17.89 -11.62
C ALA A 9 9.05 -18.66 -10.30
N GLN A 10 9.84 -18.28 -9.28
CA GLN A 10 9.76 -18.91 -7.95
C GLN A 10 8.38 -18.79 -7.30
N VAL A 11 7.62 -17.73 -7.57
CA VAL A 11 6.26 -17.56 -7.03
C VAL A 11 5.27 -18.44 -7.79
N ARG A 12 5.38 -18.51 -9.12
CA ARG A 12 4.54 -19.38 -9.95
C ARG A 12 4.74 -20.85 -9.60
N ASP A 13 5.98 -21.30 -9.36
CA ASP A 13 6.28 -22.67 -8.93
C ASP A 13 5.64 -23.00 -7.58
N LYS A 14 5.64 -22.04 -6.64
CA LYS A 14 4.99 -22.20 -5.34
C LYS A 14 3.47 -22.28 -5.46
N ILE A 15 2.88 -21.48 -6.34
CA ILE A 15 1.44 -21.53 -6.64
C ILE A 15 1.11 -22.91 -7.21
N SER A 16 1.84 -23.33 -8.24
CA SER A 16 1.64 -24.63 -8.89
C SER A 16 1.78 -25.79 -7.91
N GLY A 17 2.86 -25.84 -7.12
CA GLY A 17 3.04 -26.86 -6.10
C GLY A 17 1.97 -26.84 -4.99
N ALA A 18 1.45 -25.66 -4.62
CA ALA A 18 0.36 -25.56 -3.66
C ALA A 18 -0.98 -26.06 -4.21
N ALA A 19 -1.30 -25.70 -5.46
CA ALA A 19 -2.50 -26.18 -6.16
C ALA A 19 -2.48 -27.70 -6.33
N ALA A 20 -1.33 -28.26 -6.76
CA ALA A 20 -1.17 -29.70 -6.93
C ALA A 20 -1.36 -30.47 -5.62
N ARG A 21 -0.79 -29.98 -4.50
CA ARG A 21 -0.94 -30.62 -3.17
C ARG A 21 -2.39 -30.68 -2.68
N CYS A 22 -3.26 -29.83 -3.19
CA CYS A 22 -4.68 -29.85 -2.85
C CYS A 22 -5.60 -30.35 -3.96
N GLY A 23 -5.04 -30.97 -5.01
CA GLY A 23 -5.81 -31.56 -6.10
C GLY A 23 -6.51 -30.54 -6.99
N ARG A 24 -5.94 -29.34 -7.16
CA ARG A 24 -6.47 -28.27 -8.02
C ARG A 24 -5.54 -27.97 -9.19
N ALA A 25 -6.12 -27.46 -10.27
CA ALA A 25 -5.34 -27.01 -11.41
C ALA A 25 -4.64 -25.67 -11.08
N PRO A 26 -3.33 -25.49 -11.39
CA PRO A 26 -2.61 -24.23 -11.15
C PRO A 26 -3.29 -23.01 -11.79
N GLU A 27 -3.97 -23.20 -12.92
CA GLU A 27 -4.67 -22.17 -13.70
C GLU A 27 -5.88 -21.58 -12.97
N GLU A 28 -6.37 -22.26 -11.92
CA GLU A 28 -7.42 -21.73 -11.04
C GLU A 28 -6.91 -20.62 -10.10
N VAL A 29 -5.58 -20.38 -10.06
CA VAL A 29 -4.95 -19.38 -9.20
C VAL A 29 -4.24 -18.32 -10.03
N THR A 30 -4.83 -17.13 -10.10
CA THR A 30 -4.21 -15.98 -10.76
C THR A 30 -3.23 -15.27 -9.83
N LEU A 31 -1.98 -15.09 -10.28
CA LEU A 31 -0.99 -14.25 -9.61
C LEU A 31 -1.23 -12.77 -9.94
N LEU A 32 -1.59 -11.97 -8.93
CA LEU A 32 -1.65 -10.51 -9.02
C LEU A 32 -0.35 -9.89 -8.46
N ALA A 33 0.43 -9.21 -9.30
CA ALA A 33 1.67 -8.56 -8.88
C ALA A 33 1.38 -7.17 -8.31
N VAL A 34 1.58 -6.97 -7.01
CA VAL A 34 1.39 -5.67 -6.35
C VAL A 34 2.60 -4.78 -6.61
N SER A 35 2.39 -3.72 -7.37
CA SER A 35 3.44 -2.83 -7.89
C SER A 35 3.47 -1.44 -7.22
N LYS A 36 2.66 -1.22 -6.17
CA LYS A 36 2.71 0.03 -5.40
C LYS A 36 4.13 0.38 -4.95
N THR A 37 4.45 1.66 -4.99
CA THR A 37 5.77 2.24 -4.70
C THR A 37 6.90 1.68 -5.55
N LYS A 38 6.62 1.08 -6.71
CA LYS A 38 7.62 0.59 -7.68
C LYS A 38 7.63 1.47 -8.93
N PRO A 39 8.82 1.77 -9.49
CA PRO A 39 8.91 2.51 -10.73
C PRO A 39 8.35 1.70 -11.91
N ALA A 40 8.01 2.39 -13.00
CA ALA A 40 7.55 1.75 -14.23
C ALA A 40 8.54 0.70 -14.77
N SER A 41 9.86 0.94 -14.65
CA SER A 41 10.89 -0.01 -15.07
C SER A 41 10.80 -1.39 -14.40
N ALA A 42 10.41 -1.45 -13.12
CA ALA A 42 10.19 -2.73 -12.43
C ALA A 42 8.95 -3.47 -12.97
N ILE A 43 7.96 -2.73 -13.48
CA ILE A 43 6.77 -3.29 -14.12
C ILE A 43 7.13 -3.76 -15.54
N GLU A 44 7.96 -3.02 -16.28
CA GLU A 44 8.50 -3.45 -17.58
C GLU A 44 9.23 -4.79 -17.47
N GLU A 45 10.13 -4.95 -16.48
CA GLU A 45 10.80 -6.22 -16.20
C GLU A 45 9.80 -7.35 -15.91
N ALA A 46 8.75 -7.07 -15.12
CA ALA A 46 7.70 -8.04 -14.84
C ALA A 46 6.88 -8.40 -16.09
N ILE A 47 6.60 -7.43 -16.96
CA ILE A 47 5.91 -7.62 -18.25
C ILE A 47 6.76 -8.48 -19.18
N ALA A 48 8.07 -8.22 -19.26
CA ALA A 48 9.01 -9.04 -20.01
C ALA A 48 9.04 -10.50 -19.50
N ALA A 49 8.89 -10.70 -18.19
CA ALA A 49 8.72 -12.01 -17.55
C ALA A 49 7.31 -12.61 -17.67
N GLY A 50 6.44 -12.05 -18.51
CA GLY A 50 5.10 -12.55 -18.81
C GLY A 50 4.02 -12.19 -17.78
N GLN A 51 4.30 -11.33 -16.79
CA GLN A 51 3.27 -10.83 -15.88
C GLN A 51 2.34 -9.86 -16.61
N ARG A 52 1.02 -10.00 -16.39
CA ARG A 52 0.01 -9.15 -17.04
C ARG A 52 -0.94 -8.46 -16.07
N ALA A 53 -1.17 -9.05 -14.88
CA ALA A 53 -2.04 -8.48 -13.87
C ALA A 53 -1.25 -7.74 -12.78
N PHE A 54 -1.59 -6.48 -12.55
CA PHE A 54 -0.92 -5.59 -11.59
C PHE A 54 -1.91 -4.97 -10.60
N GLY A 55 -1.49 -4.90 -9.33
CA GLY A 55 -2.28 -4.37 -8.23
C GLY A 55 -1.71 -3.06 -7.69
N GLU A 56 -2.54 -2.01 -7.64
CA GLU A 56 -2.17 -0.69 -7.14
C GLU A 56 -3.04 -0.25 -5.95
N ASN A 57 -2.41 0.44 -5.00
CA ASN A 57 -3.09 0.90 -3.78
C ASN A 57 -3.43 2.40 -3.83
N TYR A 58 -2.67 3.18 -4.58
CA TYR A 58 -2.80 4.64 -4.62
C TYR A 58 -3.31 5.02 -6.01
N VAL A 59 -4.46 5.70 -6.04
CA VAL A 59 -5.18 5.99 -7.30
C VAL A 59 -4.29 6.76 -8.28
N GLN A 60 -3.65 7.83 -7.83
CA GLN A 60 -2.83 8.69 -8.69
C GLN A 60 -1.62 7.94 -9.27
N GLU A 61 -0.87 7.24 -8.41
CA GLU A 61 0.26 6.40 -8.84
C GLU A 61 -0.16 5.33 -9.86
N GLY A 62 -1.31 4.69 -9.63
CA GLY A 62 -1.84 3.68 -10.54
C GLY A 62 -2.25 4.26 -11.89
N VAL A 63 -2.94 5.40 -11.91
CA VAL A 63 -3.33 6.10 -13.15
C VAL A 63 -2.10 6.52 -13.95
N GLU A 64 -1.07 7.06 -13.29
CA GLU A 64 0.19 7.43 -13.95
C GLU A 64 0.84 6.23 -14.64
N LYS A 65 0.89 5.07 -13.99
CA LYS A 65 1.41 3.83 -14.58
C LYS A 65 0.55 3.33 -15.72
N ILE A 66 -0.77 3.31 -15.57
CA ILE A 66 -1.71 2.90 -16.62
C ILE A 66 -1.48 3.74 -17.88
N ASN A 67 -1.47 5.06 -17.73
CA ASN A 67 -1.26 5.98 -18.84
C ASN A 67 0.12 5.81 -19.47
N HIS A 68 1.17 5.62 -18.66
CA HIS A 68 2.52 5.36 -19.15
C HIS A 68 2.57 4.13 -20.08
N PHE A 69 1.98 3.00 -19.66
CA PHE A 69 1.98 1.77 -20.47
C PHE A 69 1.04 1.85 -21.68
N GLN A 70 -0.07 2.58 -21.57
CA GLN A 70 -0.96 2.84 -22.71
C GLN A 70 -0.27 3.71 -23.77
N GLN A 71 0.43 4.77 -23.36
CA GLN A 71 1.20 5.64 -24.26
C GLN A 71 2.37 4.90 -24.92
N ALA A 72 2.98 3.94 -24.20
CA ALA A 72 4.00 3.04 -24.74
C ALA A 72 3.42 1.96 -25.67
N GLY A 73 2.10 1.90 -25.89
CA GLY A 73 1.45 0.92 -26.75
C GLY A 73 1.42 -0.51 -26.20
N VAL A 74 1.66 -0.69 -24.89
CA VAL A 74 1.65 -2.00 -24.25
C VAL A 74 0.21 -2.46 -24.01
N SER A 75 -0.19 -3.54 -24.69
CA SER A 75 -1.53 -4.09 -24.61
C SER A 75 -1.60 -5.34 -23.72
N GLY A 76 -2.82 -5.75 -23.35
CA GLY A 76 -3.06 -6.99 -22.60
C GLY A 76 -2.72 -6.94 -21.11
N LEU A 77 -2.51 -5.74 -20.55
CA LEU A 77 -2.35 -5.55 -19.11
C LEU A 77 -3.71 -5.51 -18.41
N GLN A 78 -3.74 -5.94 -17.15
CA GLN A 78 -4.90 -5.85 -16.27
C GLN A 78 -4.52 -5.07 -15.02
N TRP A 79 -5.25 -4.01 -14.74
CA TRP A 79 -5.01 -3.13 -13.60
C TRP A 79 -6.08 -3.28 -12.53
N HIS A 80 -5.63 -3.64 -11.33
CA HIS A 80 -6.49 -3.90 -10.19
C HIS A 80 -6.26 -2.84 -9.11
N PHE A 81 -7.31 -2.09 -8.78
CA PHE A 81 -7.29 -1.23 -7.62
C PHE A 81 -7.57 -2.05 -6.36
N ILE A 82 -6.61 -2.09 -5.44
CA ILE A 82 -6.65 -2.93 -4.22
C ILE A 82 -6.42 -2.11 -2.93
N GLY A 83 -6.49 -0.78 -3.02
CA GLY A 83 -6.39 0.15 -1.89
C GLY A 83 -7.74 0.65 -1.39
N PRO A 84 -7.83 1.28 -0.21
CA PRO A 84 -9.08 1.88 0.25
C PRO A 84 -9.52 3.01 -0.70
N LEU A 85 -10.78 2.97 -1.16
CA LEU A 85 -11.31 3.94 -2.10
C LEU A 85 -12.04 5.10 -1.41
N GLN A 86 -11.49 6.30 -1.58
CA GLN A 86 -12.13 7.56 -1.18
C GLN A 86 -13.12 8.01 -2.27
N SER A 87 -14.29 8.49 -1.87
CA SER A 87 -15.37 8.86 -2.79
C SER A 87 -14.98 9.94 -3.81
N ASN A 88 -14.08 10.87 -3.44
CA ASN A 88 -13.59 11.92 -4.33
C ASN A 88 -12.61 11.41 -5.41
N LYS A 89 -12.09 10.18 -5.27
CA LYS A 89 -11.15 9.55 -6.21
C LYS A 89 -11.78 8.41 -7.01
N SER A 90 -13.08 8.13 -6.82
CA SER A 90 -13.77 7.05 -7.53
C SER A 90 -13.75 7.20 -9.05
N ARG A 91 -13.80 8.43 -9.56
CA ARG A 91 -13.83 8.71 -11.01
C ARG A 91 -12.58 8.18 -11.71
N LEU A 92 -11.41 8.49 -11.16
CA LEU A 92 -10.13 8.02 -11.68
C LEU A 92 -10.04 6.48 -11.67
N VAL A 93 -10.62 5.82 -10.66
CA VAL A 93 -10.68 4.35 -10.66
C VAL A 93 -11.61 3.83 -11.75
N ALA A 94 -12.79 4.45 -11.90
CA ALA A 94 -13.77 4.07 -12.92
C ALA A 94 -13.27 4.30 -14.35
N GLU A 95 -12.44 5.31 -14.60
CA GLU A 95 -11.95 5.65 -15.95
C GLU A 95 -10.74 4.82 -16.36
N HIS A 96 -9.90 4.36 -15.42
CA HIS A 96 -8.60 3.77 -15.77
C HIS A 96 -8.43 2.29 -15.41
N PHE A 97 -9.10 1.78 -14.38
CA PHE A 97 -8.85 0.41 -13.89
C PHE A 97 -9.77 -0.63 -14.53
N ASP A 98 -9.30 -1.88 -14.57
CA ASP A 98 -10.08 -3.05 -15.00
C ASP A 98 -10.84 -3.69 -13.83
N TRP A 99 -10.25 -3.62 -12.62
CA TRP A 99 -10.80 -4.21 -11.42
C TRP A 99 -10.75 -3.25 -10.22
N CYS A 100 -11.75 -3.34 -9.34
CA CYS A 100 -11.75 -2.73 -8.01
C CYS A 100 -12.08 -3.79 -6.94
N HIS A 101 -11.13 -4.08 -6.04
CA HIS A 101 -11.25 -5.20 -5.09
C HIS A 101 -11.81 -4.78 -3.73
N THR A 102 -12.08 -3.50 -3.53
CA THR A 102 -12.27 -2.89 -2.21
C THR A 102 -13.65 -2.25 -2.07
N VAL A 103 -14.67 -2.80 -2.73
CA VAL A 103 -16.03 -2.29 -2.61
C VAL A 103 -16.62 -2.79 -1.30
N ASP A 104 -16.95 -1.89 -0.39
CA ASP A 104 -17.46 -2.20 0.96
C ASP A 104 -18.76 -1.45 1.30
N ARG A 105 -19.32 -0.70 0.35
CA ARG A 105 -20.56 0.07 0.54
C ARG A 105 -21.18 0.46 -0.79
N LEU A 106 -22.51 0.48 -0.83
CA LEU A 106 -23.27 0.81 -2.04
C LEU A 106 -22.86 2.16 -2.63
N LYS A 107 -22.68 3.19 -1.79
CA LYS A 107 -22.28 4.54 -2.22
C LYS A 107 -21.04 4.55 -3.12
N ILE A 108 -20.05 3.69 -2.88
CA ILE A 108 -18.86 3.62 -3.76
C ILE A 108 -19.16 2.87 -5.04
N ALA A 109 -19.91 1.77 -4.97
CA ALA A 109 -20.33 1.02 -6.14
C ALA A 109 -21.14 1.89 -7.09
N THR A 110 -22.17 2.60 -6.60
CA THR A 110 -22.98 3.52 -7.40
C THR A 110 -22.14 4.58 -8.10
N ARG A 111 -21.18 5.19 -7.37
CA ARG A 111 -20.28 6.19 -7.97
C ARG A 111 -19.38 5.62 -9.05
N LEU A 112 -18.82 4.42 -8.83
CA LEU A 112 -18.02 3.73 -9.85
C LEU A 112 -18.86 3.42 -11.10
N ASN A 113 -20.11 2.98 -10.90
CA ASN A 113 -21.05 2.71 -11.98
C ASN A 113 -21.37 3.97 -12.80
N GLU A 114 -21.76 5.06 -12.13
CA GLU A 114 -22.10 6.34 -12.76
C GLU A 114 -20.92 6.97 -13.50
N GLN A 115 -19.69 6.70 -13.05
CA GLN A 115 -18.47 7.33 -13.58
C GLN A 115 -17.74 6.45 -14.59
N ARG A 116 -18.17 5.20 -14.80
CA ARG A 116 -17.56 4.30 -15.78
C ARG A 116 -17.93 4.78 -17.20
N PRO A 117 -16.95 5.14 -18.04
CA PRO A 117 -17.23 5.53 -19.42
C PRO A 117 -17.87 4.41 -20.24
N ALA A 118 -18.89 4.73 -21.04
CA ALA A 118 -19.65 3.75 -21.82
C ALA A 118 -18.84 2.98 -22.88
N HIS A 119 -17.69 3.52 -23.30
CA HIS A 119 -16.80 2.87 -24.26
C HIS A 119 -15.88 1.82 -23.61
N LEU A 120 -15.83 1.76 -22.28
CA LEU A 120 -15.06 0.77 -21.54
C LEU A 120 -15.95 -0.42 -21.16
N PRO A 121 -15.38 -1.63 -21.04
CA PRO A 121 -16.12 -2.76 -20.47
C PRO A 121 -16.54 -2.45 -19.03
N PRO A 122 -17.59 -3.10 -18.50
CA PRO A 122 -17.97 -2.96 -17.10
C PRO A 122 -16.78 -3.16 -16.14
N LEU A 123 -16.69 -2.32 -15.11
CA LEU A 123 -15.63 -2.42 -14.12
C LEU A 123 -15.86 -3.68 -13.26
N LYS A 124 -14.88 -4.57 -13.22
CA LYS A 124 -14.98 -5.78 -12.41
C LYS A 124 -14.80 -5.44 -10.95
N VAL A 125 -15.74 -5.84 -10.11
CA VAL A 125 -15.72 -5.51 -8.68
C VAL A 125 -15.72 -6.75 -7.81
N LEU A 126 -15.01 -6.66 -6.68
CA LEU A 126 -15.10 -7.61 -5.57
C LEU A 126 -15.62 -6.89 -4.33
N ILE A 127 -16.46 -7.57 -3.57
CA ILE A 127 -16.92 -7.09 -2.27
C ILE A 127 -15.87 -7.43 -1.22
N GLN A 128 -15.38 -6.43 -0.49
CA GLN A 128 -14.43 -6.63 0.59
C GLN A 128 -15.14 -7.01 1.89
N ILE A 129 -14.78 -8.15 2.45
CA ILE A 129 -15.30 -8.68 3.70
C ILE A 129 -14.30 -8.42 4.83
N ASN A 130 -14.78 -7.86 5.93
CA ASN A 130 -14.05 -7.81 7.20
C ASN A 130 -14.19 -9.15 7.94
N ILE A 131 -13.39 -10.13 7.53
CA ILE A 131 -13.49 -11.51 8.06
C ILE A 131 -12.93 -11.69 9.48
N SER A 132 -12.13 -10.73 9.95
CA SER A 132 -11.49 -10.80 11.28
C SER A 132 -12.27 -10.02 12.36
N ASP A 133 -13.40 -9.42 12.00
CA ASP A 133 -14.26 -8.61 12.88
C ASP A 133 -13.49 -7.57 13.72
N GLU A 134 -12.44 -6.99 13.13
CA GLU A 134 -11.70 -5.90 13.76
C GLU A 134 -12.32 -4.58 13.33
N GLN A 135 -12.78 -3.78 14.30
CA GLN A 135 -13.40 -2.47 14.07
C GLN A 135 -12.51 -1.50 13.26
N SER A 136 -11.19 -1.71 13.26
CA SER A 136 -10.22 -0.87 12.56
C SER A 136 -10.03 -1.22 11.07
N LYS A 137 -10.66 -2.29 10.56
CA LYS A 137 -10.45 -2.78 9.20
C LYS A 137 -11.62 -2.49 8.27
N SER A 138 -11.28 -2.17 7.03
CA SER A 138 -12.25 -1.95 5.94
C SER A 138 -12.91 -3.26 5.49
N GLY A 139 -14.14 -3.15 5.01
CA GLY A 139 -14.95 -4.27 4.55
C GLY A 139 -16.27 -4.38 5.32
N ILE A 140 -17.23 -5.05 4.72
CA ILE A 140 -18.52 -5.34 5.34
C ILE A 140 -18.43 -6.60 6.21
N PRO A 141 -19.31 -6.75 7.21
CA PRO A 141 -19.46 -8.03 7.88
C PRO A 141 -20.19 -9.05 6.96
N LEU A 142 -20.09 -10.34 7.29
CA LEU A 142 -20.59 -11.43 6.43
C LEU A 142 -22.11 -11.43 6.27
N GLU A 143 -22.85 -10.95 7.26
CA GLU A 143 -24.31 -10.84 7.24
C GLU A 143 -24.80 -9.79 6.23
N ALA A 144 -24.01 -8.76 5.96
CA ALA A 144 -24.37 -7.70 5.00
C ALA A 144 -24.07 -8.09 3.54
N LEU A 145 -23.38 -9.22 3.31
CA LEU A 145 -22.93 -9.62 1.97
C LEU A 145 -24.10 -9.79 0.99
N ASP A 146 -25.16 -10.48 1.40
CA ASP A 146 -26.23 -10.85 0.46
C ASP A 146 -27.00 -9.59 0.00
N GLY A 147 -27.24 -8.65 0.92
CA GLY A 147 -27.86 -7.36 0.61
C GLY A 147 -27.02 -6.51 -0.33
N LEU A 148 -25.73 -6.29 0.01
CA LEU A 148 -24.86 -5.48 -0.84
C LEU A 148 -24.61 -6.12 -2.21
N ALA A 149 -24.51 -7.46 -2.28
CA ALA A 149 -24.33 -8.17 -3.54
C ALA A 149 -25.53 -7.99 -4.48
N ALA A 150 -26.76 -8.05 -3.94
CA ALA A 150 -27.97 -7.80 -4.72
C ALA A 150 -28.00 -6.37 -5.27
N GLU A 151 -27.68 -5.37 -4.44
CA GLU A 151 -27.67 -3.97 -4.89
C GLU A 151 -26.58 -3.69 -5.95
N ILE A 152 -25.41 -4.32 -5.84
CA ILE A 152 -24.33 -4.16 -6.82
C ILE A 152 -24.65 -4.88 -8.14
N ALA A 153 -25.38 -6.00 -8.09
CA ALA A 153 -25.76 -6.75 -9.28
C ALA A 153 -26.65 -5.93 -10.23
N GLU A 154 -27.42 -4.97 -9.70
CA GLU A 154 -28.28 -4.07 -10.48
C GLU A 154 -27.52 -2.90 -11.14
N LEU A 155 -26.20 -2.78 -10.93
CA LEU A 155 -25.39 -1.68 -11.47
C LEU A 155 -24.79 -2.07 -12.84
N PRO A 156 -25.31 -1.56 -13.98
CA PRO A 156 -25.03 -2.09 -15.32
C PRO A 156 -23.61 -1.89 -15.82
N HIS A 157 -22.87 -0.92 -15.27
CA HIS A 157 -21.48 -0.65 -15.62
C HIS A 157 -20.49 -1.31 -14.67
N LEU A 158 -20.96 -2.13 -13.73
CA LEU A 158 -20.14 -2.98 -12.90
C LEU A 158 -20.37 -4.45 -13.24
N GLU A 159 -19.34 -5.26 -13.05
CA GLU A 159 -19.45 -6.71 -13.13
C GLU A 159 -19.05 -7.28 -11.77
N LEU A 160 -20.01 -7.77 -10.99
CA LEU A 160 -19.72 -8.33 -9.67
C LEU A 160 -19.08 -9.73 -9.80
N ARG A 161 -17.79 -9.85 -9.45
CA ARG A 161 -17.01 -11.06 -9.70
C ARG A 161 -16.71 -11.89 -8.46
N GLY A 162 -17.04 -11.43 -7.26
CA GLY A 162 -16.83 -12.21 -6.04
C GLY A 162 -16.34 -11.39 -4.86
N LEU A 163 -15.45 -11.98 -4.08
CA LEU A 163 -15.14 -11.51 -2.73
C LEU A 163 -13.64 -11.19 -2.56
N MET A 164 -13.35 -10.29 -1.64
CA MET A 164 -11.99 -9.97 -1.22
C MET A 164 -11.92 -9.94 0.30
N ALA A 165 -10.80 -10.37 0.87
CA ALA A 165 -10.52 -10.15 2.28
C ALA A 165 -9.04 -9.84 2.50
N ILE A 166 -8.75 -9.06 3.54
CA ILE A 166 -7.39 -8.90 4.06
C ILE A 166 -7.44 -9.27 5.54
N PRO A 167 -7.22 -10.55 5.88
CA PRO A 167 -7.18 -11.00 7.26
C PRO A 167 -6.11 -10.29 8.08
N ALA A 168 -6.28 -10.32 9.40
CA ALA A 168 -5.22 -9.96 10.33
C ALA A 168 -3.93 -10.74 10.07
N PRO A 169 -2.76 -10.14 10.30
CA PRO A 169 -1.53 -10.90 10.41
C PRO A 169 -1.68 -11.97 11.48
N GLU A 170 -1.53 -13.22 11.07
CA GLU A 170 -1.62 -14.40 11.93
C GLU A 170 -0.41 -15.28 11.64
N SER A 171 0.23 -15.86 12.66
CA SER A 171 1.36 -16.78 12.50
C SER A 171 0.92 -18.23 12.48
N GLU A 172 -0.18 -18.56 13.16
CA GLU A 172 -0.64 -19.93 13.32
C GLU A 172 -1.39 -20.42 12.08
N TYR A 173 -0.86 -21.48 11.46
CA TYR A 173 -1.42 -22.04 10.23
C TYR A 173 -2.89 -22.45 10.38
N VAL A 174 -3.24 -23.07 11.50
CA VAL A 174 -4.62 -23.54 11.77
C VAL A 174 -5.60 -22.37 11.77
N ARG A 175 -5.20 -21.21 12.33
CA ARG A 175 -6.03 -20.01 12.36
C ARG A 175 -6.11 -19.33 10.99
N GLN A 176 -4.99 -19.24 10.27
CA GLN A 176 -4.99 -18.78 8.88
C GLN A 176 -5.95 -19.60 8.01
N PHE A 177 -5.89 -20.93 8.15
CA PHE A 177 -6.76 -21.85 7.41
C PHE A 177 -8.23 -21.71 7.81
N ALA A 178 -8.53 -21.54 9.10
CA ALA A 178 -9.89 -21.31 9.57
C ALA A 178 -10.52 -20.07 8.93
N VAL A 179 -9.78 -18.95 8.89
CA VAL A 179 -10.23 -17.70 8.24
C VAL A 179 -10.42 -17.89 6.73
N ALA A 180 -9.47 -18.56 6.06
CA ALA A 180 -9.59 -18.85 4.62
C ALA A 180 -10.81 -19.75 4.32
N ARG A 181 -11.11 -20.72 5.19
CA ARG A 181 -12.30 -21.57 5.07
C ARG A 181 -13.60 -20.79 5.24
N GLN A 182 -13.66 -19.83 6.16
CA GLN A 182 -14.84 -18.95 6.30
C GLN A 182 -15.09 -18.16 5.01
N MET A 183 -14.05 -17.58 4.41
CA MET A 183 -14.17 -16.91 3.10
C MET A 183 -14.62 -17.85 1.99
N ALA A 184 -14.15 -19.10 2.00
CA ALA A 184 -14.57 -20.10 1.02
C ALA A 184 -16.06 -20.44 1.12
N VAL A 185 -16.58 -20.57 2.35
CA VAL A 185 -18.01 -20.80 2.60
C VAL A 185 -18.83 -19.60 2.16
N ALA A 186 -18.41 -18.38 2.51
CA ALA A 186 -19.06 -17.14 2.06
C ALA A 186 -19.08 -17.04 0.52
N PHE A 187 -17.98 -17.41 -0.14
CA PHE A 187 -17.91 -17.42 -1.59
C PHE A 187 -18.80 -18.47 -2.25
N ALA A 188 -18.94 -19.65 -1.64
CA ALA A 188 -19.89 -20.65 -2.11
C ALA A 188 -21.34 -20.16 -2.01
N ARG A 189 -21.70 -19.49 -0.90
CA ARG A 189 -23.01 -18.84 -0.73
C ARG A 189 -23.24 -17.76 -1.79
N PHE A 190 -22.24 -16.90 -1.98
CA PHE A 190 -22.26 -15.83 -2.98
C PHE A 190 -22.53 -16.35 -4.40
N LYS A 191 -21.88 -17.44 -4.83
CA LYS A 191 -22.09 -18.04 -6.16
C LYS A 191 -23.51 -18.51 -6.41
N ASN A 192 -24.20 -18.98 -5.36
CA ASN A 192 -25.57 -19.42 -5.48
C ASN A 192 -26.54 -18.24 -5.63
N ALA A 193 -26.21 -17.09 -5.03
CA ALA A 193 -27.05 -15.89 -5.03
C ALA A 193 -26.88 -15.01 -6.28
N VAL A 194 -25.67 -14.97 -6.87
CA VAL A 194 -25.37 -14.17 -8.06
C VAL A 194 -25.00 -15.12 -9.21
N PRO A 195 -25.99 -15.74 -9.88
CA PRO A 195 -25.71 -16.68 -10.96
C PRO A 195 -25.15 -15.95 -12.20
N HIS A 196 -24.26 -16.63 -12.92
CA HIS A 196 -23.63 -16.21 -14.20
C HIS A 196 -22.36 -15.34 -14.08
N GLY A 197 -21.20 -16.00 -13.99
CA GLY A 197 -19.90 -15.32 -14.17
C GLY A 197 -18.69 -16.20 -13.85
N ARG A 198 -17.50 -15.81 -14.31
CA ARG A 198 -16.22 -16.35 -13.80
C ARG A 198 -15.88 -15.64 -12.49
N TYR A 199 -16.02 -16.33 -11.37
CA TYR A 199 -15.85 -15.71 -10.05
C TYR A 199 -14.42 -15.74 -9.51
N VAL A 200 -14.11 -14.80 -8.62
CA VAL A 200 -12.80 -14.61 -7.99
C VAL A 200 -12.93 -14.42 -6.48
N VAL A 201 -12.05 -15.05 -5.72
CA VAL A 201 -11.74 -14.65 -4.34
C VAL A 201 -10.33 -14.10 -4.30
N SER A 202 -10.16 -12.90 -3.75
CA SER A 202 -8.87 -12.22 -3.68
C SER A 202 -8.40 -11.99 -2.24
N GLY A 203 -7.09 -12.05 -2.03
CA GLY A 203 -6.43 -11.22 -1.03
C GLY A 203 -5.02 -11.67 -0.65
N ASN A 204 -4.58 -11.21 0.52
CA ASN A 204 -3.30 -11.55 1.16
C ASN A 204 -3.44 -12.53 2.33
N VAL A 205 -2.82 -13.71 2.27
CA VAL A 205 -2.60 -14.55 3.47
C VAL A 205 -1.13 -14.46 3.82
N GLY A 206 -0.84 -14.44 5.12
CA GLY A 206 0.50 -14.37 5.66
C GLY A 206 1.43 -15.49 5.19
N ARG A 207 2.67 -15.40 5.64
CA ARG A 207 3.83 -16.21 5.22
C ARG A 207 3.54 -17.72 5.36
N TYR A 208 3.47 -18.45 4.26
CA TYR A 208 3.64 -19.92 4.24
C TYR A 208 5.12 -20.26 4.37
N GLY A 209 5.58 -20.49 5.61
CA GLY A 209 6.89 -21.05 5.90
C GLY A 209 6.86 -22.57 5.78
N SER A 210 7.53 -23.12 4.78
CA SER A 210 7.77 -24.56 4.68
C SER A 210 8.71 -25.04 5.79
N ARG A 211 8.15 -25.48 6.91
CA ARG A 211 8.74 -26.51 7.78
C ARG A 211 7.63 -27.43 8.26
N ASN A 212 7.07 -28.23 7.36
CA ASN A 212 6.30 -29.39 7.77
C ASN A 212 7.23 -30.60 7.74
N ARG A 213 7.92 -30.84 8.87
CA ARG A 213 8.54 -32.15 9.14
C ARG A 213 7.42 -33.03 9.71
N GLY A 214 7.00 -34.01 8.93
CA GLY A 214 6.33 -35.23 9.41
C GLY A 214 5.09 -35.04 10.28
N GLY A 215 3.94 -34.72 9.67
CA GLY A 215 2.64 -34.87 10.33
C GLY A 215 1.62 -35.41 9.33
N LYS A 216 1.32 -36.71 9.39
CA LYS A 216 0.16 -37.32 8.73
C LYS A 216 -1.09 -36.74 9.39
N HIS A 217 -1.76 -35.81 8.73
CA HIS A 217 -3.15 -35.45 9.04
C HIS A 217 -4.03 -35.85 7.87
N ASP A 218 -4.32 -37.15 7.83
CA ASP A 218 -5.33 -37.76 6.96
C ASP A 218 -6.72 -37.30 7.45
N GLY A 219 -7.31 -36.30 6.82
CA GLY A 219 -8.69 -35.87 7.13
C GLY A 219 -9.16 -34.51 6.60
N ALA A 220 -8.26 -33.61 6.19
CA ALA A 220 -8.64 -32.25 5.75
C ALA A 220 -8.79 -32.08 4.22
N HIS A 221 -9.10 -33.16 3.48
CA HIS A 221 -8.98 -33.23 2.02
C HIS A 221 -10.11 -32.56 1.20
N ARG A 222 -10.96 -31.69 1.77
CA ARG A 222 -12.09 -31.11 1.01
C ARG A 222 -12.29 -29.59 1.07
N TYR A 223 -11.41 -28.83 1.74
CA TYR A 223 -11.56 -27.37 1.84
C TYR A 223 -10.24 -26.60 1.67
N CYS A 224 -9.39 -26.97 0.72
CA CYS A 224 -8.19 -26.19 0.41
C CYS A 224 -8.52 -25.05 -0.56
N HIS A 225 -9.30 -24.09 -0.06
CA HIS A 225 -9.60 -22.86 -0.76
C HIS A 225 -8.53 -21.81 -0.44
N PHE A 226 -7.68 -21.58 -1.46
CA PHE A 226 -6.93 -20.35 -1.74
C PHE A 226 -5.62 -20.04 -0.97
N TRP A 227 -4.88 -19.10 -1.58
CA TRP A 227 -3.85 -18.21 -1.04
C TRP A 227 -2.41 -18.75 -1.01
N CYS A 228 -1.73 -18.72 -2.16
CA CYS A 228 -0.28 -18.86 -2.19
C CYS A 228 0.39 -17.49 -2.07
N ALA A 229 1.00 -17.22 -0.91
CA ALA A 229 1.65 -15.97 -0.61
C ALA A 229 3.16 -16.01 -0.91
N ARG A 230 3.66 -15.00 -1.63
CA ARG A 230 5.05 -14.52 -1.43
C ARG A 230 5.28 -13.03 -1.65
N LEU A 231 4.29 -12.25 -2.08
CA LEU A 231 4.51 -10.83 -2.40
C LEU A 231 4.85 -9.95 -1.18
N GLN A 232 4.43 -10.32 0.02
CA GLN A 232 4.79 -9.58 1.23
C GLN A 232 6.25 -9.75 1.68
N GLN A 233 6.97 -10.80 1.23
CA GLN A 233 8.38 -11.00 1.63
C GLN A 233 9.31 -10.03 0.90
N ILE A 234 9.03 -9.71 -0.37
CA ILE A 234 9.84 -8.77 -1.17
C ILE A 234 9.67 -7.34 -0.64
N ILE A 235 8.45 -6.95 -0.28
CA ILE A 235 8.17 -5.62 0.32
C ILE A 235 8.81 -5.50 1.72
N ARG A 236 8.79 -6.55 2.55
CA ARG A 236 9.45 -6.56 3.87
C ARG A 236 10.98 -6.53 3.76
N ASN A 237 11.56 -7.29 2.84
CA ASN A 237 13.01 -7.31 2.64
C ASN A 237 13.52 -5.93 2.18
N LEU A 238 12.75 -5.21 1.35
CA LEU A 238 13.08 -3.84 0.92
C LEU A 238 12.86 -2.79 2.03
N ARG A 239 11.81 -2.93 2.86
CA ARG A 239 11.63 -2.06 4.05
C ARG A 239 12.72 -2.25 5.10
N ASN A 240 13.16 -3.48 5.32
CA ASN A 240 14.22 -3.76 6.30
C ASN A 240 15.58 -3.28 5.79
N ALA A 241 15.87 -3.42 4.49
CA ALA A 241 17.07 -2.86 3.87
C ALA A 241 17.14 -1.32 3.98
N MET A 242 16.01 -0.61 3.88
CA MET A 242 15.97 0.84 4.06
C MET A 242 16.10 1.26 5.54
N LYS A 243 15.49 0.54 6.49
CA LYS A 243 15.63 0.85 7.92
C LYS A 243 17.07 0.74 8.42
N THR A 244 17.85 -0.22 7.90
CA THR A 244 19.27 -0.35 8.22
C THR A 244 20.08 0.84 7.69
N LEU A 245 19.69 1.40 6.53
CA LEU A 245 20.35 2.57 5.94
C LEU A 245 20.00 3.88 6.67
N THR A 246 18.75 4.06 7.09
CA THR A 246 18.32 5.25 7.86
C THR A 246 18.93 5.27 9.26
N PHE A 247 19.10 4.11 9.90
CA PHE A 247 19.76 4.02 11.21
C PHE A 247 21.25 4.39 11.13
N LEU A 248 21.96 3.88 10.11
CA LEU A 248 23.37 4.23 9.88
C LEU A 248 23.57 5.73 9.55
N LEU A 249 22.68 6.34 8.77
CA LEU A 249 22.74 7.76 8.46
C LEU A 249 22.47 8.65 9.69
N SER A 250 21.53 8.25 10.57
CA SER A 250 21.25 8.99 11.81
C SER A 250 22.44 8.98 12.77
N THR A 251 23.12 7.84 12.91
CA THR A 251 24.30 7.72 13.79
C THR A 251 25.50 8.53 13.24
N VAL A 252 25.67 8.59 11.92
CA VAL A 252 26.73 9.39 11.28
C VAL A 252 26.48 10.89 11.46
N ILE A 253 25.22 11.34 11.37
CA ILE A 253 24.84 12.74 11.57
C ILE A 253 25.05 13.16 13.04
N GLU A 254 24.69 12.31 14.01
CA GLU A 254 24.93 12.60 15.44
C GLU A 254 26.43 12.69 15.75
N LEU A 255 27.25 11.76 15.24
CA LEU A 255 28.71 11.80 15.40
C LEU A 255 29.32 13.05 14.75
N TYR A 256 28.88 13.40 13.55
CA TYR A 256 29.36 14.60 12.86
C TYR A 256 28.99 15.88 13.63
N THR A 257 27.76 15.94 14.15
CA THR A 257 27.29 17.07 14.95
C THR A 257 28.08 17.21 16.25
N MET A 258 28.39 16.10 16.93
CA MET A 258 29.26 16.12 18.11
C MET A 258 30.68 16.59 17.78
N VAL A 259 31.27 16.14 16.67
CA VAL A 259 32.62 16.57 16.26
C VAL A 259 32.66 18.07 15.93
N VAL A 260 31.64 18.60 15.24
CA VAL A 260 31.53 20.03 14.94
C VAL A 260 31.39 20.85 16.22
N LEU A 261 30.51 20.44 17.15
CA LEU A 261 30.34 21.11 18.44
C LEU A 261 31.63 21.07 19.27
N LEU A 262 32.37 19.96 19.24
CA LEU A 262 33.66 19.84 19.94
C LEU A 262 34.70 20.81 19.36
N ARG A 263 34.76 20.98 18.04
CA ARG A 263 35.66 21.93 17.37
C ARG A 263 35.30 23.39 17.70
N VAL A 264 34.02 23.72 17.69
CA VAL A 264 33.53 25.06 18.06
C VAL A 264 33.85 25.35 19.53
N TRP A 265 33.63 24.38 20.42
CA TRP A 265 34.00 24.51 21.83
C TRP A 265 35.51 24.67 22.03
N MET A 266 36.34 23.90 21.32
CA MET A 266 37.79 24.06 21.39
C MET A 266 38.26 25.42 20.87
N GLN A 267 37.65 25.96 19.81
CA GLN A 267 37.94 27.31 19.32
C GLN A 267 37.55 28.39 20.34
N TRP A 268 36.38 28.26 20.96
CA TRP A 268 35.96 29.17 22.02
C TRP A 268 36.86 29.09 23.27
N ALA A 269 37.23 27.88 23.70
CA ALA A 269 38.13 27.66 24.83
C ALA A 269 39.51 28.28 24.56
N ARG A 270 40.02 28.11 23.33
CA ARG A 270 41.28 28.72 22.88
C ARG A 270 41.20 30.25 22.80
N TRP A 271 40.08 30.80 22.33
CA TRP A 271 39.84 32.25 22.33
C TRP A 271 39.80 32.82 23.75
N ARG A 272 39.17 32.11 24.69
CA ARG A 272 39.06 32.51 26.10
C ARG A 272 40.40 32.46 26.84
N LEU A 273 41.26 31.49 26.51
CA LEU A 273 42.62 31.38 27.08
C LEU A 273 43.61 32.40 26.50
N LEU A 274 43.30 33.00 25.35
CA LEU A 274 44.15 33.98 24.67
C LEU A 274 43.71 35.44 24.90
N GLN A 275 42.72 35.68 25.78
CA GLN A 275 42.35 37.06 26.15
C GLN A 275 43.41 37.64 27.10
N PRO A 276 44.11 38.73 26.73
CA PRO A 276 44.91 39.47 27.69
C PRO A 276 43.99 40.12 28.73
N VAL A 277 44.30 39.95 30.01
CA VAL A 277 43.63 40.63 31.12
C VAL A 277 43.94 42.12 31.01
N PHE A 278 43.08 42.87 30.32
CA PHE A 278 43.12 44.33 30.37
C PHE A 278 42.51 44.79 31.69
N ALA A 279 43.41 45.26 32.54
CA ALA A 279 43.16 45.78 33.86
C ALA A 279 42.42 47.13 33.83
N VAL A 280 41.67 47.31 34.92
CA VAL A 280 40.88 48.46 35.33
C VAL A 280 41.67 49.78 35.35
N CYS A 281 41.13 50.79 34.68
CA CYS A 281 41.23 52.25 34.92
C CYS A 281 39.99 52.83 34.19
N GLY A 282 39.13 53.71 34.67
CA GLY A 282 39.09 54.63 35.80
C GLY A 282 38.20 55.80 35.34
N GLU A 283 37.23 56.19 36.17
CA GLU A 283 36.63 57.54 36.23
C GLU A 283 35.60 58.05 35.18
N SER A 284 34.45 58.47 35.75
CA SER A 284 33.66 59.67 35.41
C SER A 284 32.63 59.61 34.28
N HIS A 285 31.33 59.57 34.64
CA HIS A 285 30.40 60.71 34.49
C HIS A 285 28.98 60.34 34.98
N ALA A 286 28.45 61.14 35.89
CA ALA A 286 27.07 61.10 36.34
C ALA A 286 26.22 62.13 35.58
N ALA A 287 25.08 61.64 35.08
CA ALA A 287 23.79 62.29 34.89
C ALA A 287 23.72 63.65 34.15
N ASP A 288 23.19 63.58 32.93
CA ASP A 288 22.65 64.70 32.18
C ASP A 288 21.14 64.88 32.44
N CYS A 289 20.70 66.13 32.52
CA CYS A 289 19.40 66.60 32.98
C CYS A 289 18.32 66.53 31.88
N ARG A 290 17.08 66.21 32.28
CA ARG A 290 15.85 66.42 31.49
C ARG A 290 15.25 67.79 31.83
N THR A 291 14.96 68.60 30.81
CA THR A 291 13.94 69.68 30.70
C THR A 291 14.19 70.34 29.34
N ALA A 292 13.27 70.84 28.52
CA ALA A 292 11.83 70.87 28.38
C ALA A 292 11.58 71.36 26.93
N ALA A 293 10.39 71.09 26.37
CA ALA A 293 9.88 71.60 25.09
C ALA A 293 9.79 73.17 25.03
N PRO A 294 9.35 73.88 23.95
CA PRO A 294 8.56 73.43 22.79
C PRO A 294 8.76 74.16 21.41
N ASP A 295 7.96 73.73 20.42
CA ASP A 295 7.26 74.46 19.32
C ASP A 295 7.94 75.09 18.05
N TYR A 296 7.53 74.51 16.89
CA TYR A 296 7.06 75.10 15.60
C TYR A 296 8.04 75.95 14.70
N PRO A 297 7.70 76.30 13.42
CA PRO A 297 7.79 75.47 12.20
C PRO A 297 8.52 76.17 11.01
N GLY A 298 8.65 75.47 9.87
CA GLY A 298 8.54 76.13 8.55
C GLY A 298 9.69 75.94 7.54
N ASN A 299 9.27 75.90 6.27
CA ASN A 299 9.97 75.93 4.97
C ASN A 299 10.51 74.57 4.47
N GLY A 300 10.18 74.06 3.27
CA GLY A 300 9.58 74.66 2.08
C GLY A 300 10.62 74.77 0.94
N ALA A 301 10.23 74.28 -0.25
CA ALA A 301 10.97 74.19 -1.54
C ALA A 301 12.00 73.03 -1.63
N ASP A 302 12.02 72.16 -2.65
CA ASP A 302 11.43 72.12 -4.01
C ASP A 302 10.85 70.73 -4.35
#